data_AF-A0A7S3I998-F1
#
_entry.id   AF-A0A7S3I998-F1
#
_cell.length_a   1.000
_cell.length_b   1.000
_cell.length_c   1.000
_cell.angle_alpha   90.00
_cell.angle_beta   90.00
_cell.angle_gamma   90.00
#
_symmetry.space_group_name_H-M   'P 1'
#
loop_
_entity.id
_entity.type
_entity.pdbx_description
1 polymer ?
#
loop_
_entity_poly.entity_id
_entity_poly.type
_entity_poly.pdbx_seq_one_letter_code
_entity_poly.pdbx_strand_id
1 'polypeptide(L)'
;MKQGERIEDKRKFFKGTVYSKSDPYYRKAKCEGFRARSAYKLLQVDEEFSLFSGVTRAVDLCAAPGSWSQVLSNKLYDSDEERKAAQASGNVKIVSVDLQ
;
A
#
# COMPACT_ATOMS: atom_id res chain seq x y z
N MET A 1 -50.68 -4.16 -15.75
CA MET A 1 -49.47 -4.51 -16.53
C MET A 1 -48.58 -3.26 -16.58
N LYS A 2 -47.32 -3.23 -16.15
CA LYS A 2 -46.42 -4.30 -15.70
C LYS A 2 -45.54 -3.81 -14.53
N GLN A 3 -45.53 -4.54 -13.42
CA GLN A 3 -44.56 -4.44 -12.31
C GLN A 3 -43.10 -4.79 -12.73
N GLY A 4 -42.82 -4.91 -14.04
CA GLY A 4 -41.56 -5.43 -14.57
C GLY A 4 -40.44 -4.39 -14.74
N GLU A 5 -40.77 -3.11 -14.99
CA GLU A 5 -39.75 -2.09 -15.31
C GLU A 5 -38.95 -1.65 -14.07
N ARG A 6 -39.56 -1.67 -12.88
CA ARG A 6 -38.91 -1.26 -11.62
C ARG A 6 -37.88 -2.28 -11.10
N ILE A 7 -37.93 -3.52 -11.58
CA ILE A 7 -37.00 -4.60 -11.18
C ILE A 7 -35.74 -4.58 -12.06
N GLU A 8 -35.87 -4.22 -13.34
CA GLU A 8 -34.70 -4.06 -14.22
C GLU A 8 -33.81 -2.89 -13.81
N ASP A 9 -34.41 -1.80 -13.31
CA ASP A 9 -33.66 -0.62 -12.87
C ASP A 9 -32.85 -0.88 -11.59
N LYS A 10 -33.40 -1.68 -10.66
CA LYS A 10 -32.66 -2.12 -9.46
C LYS A 10 -31.52 -3.10 -9.78
N ARG A 11 -31.66 -3.92 -10.83
CA ARG A 11 -30.57 -4.78 -11.33
C ARG A 11 -29.49 -3.99 -12.06
N LYS A 12 -29.81 -2.83 -12.65
CA LYS A 12 -28.84 -1.90 -13.23
C LYS A 12 -28.10 -1.10 -12.15
N PHE A 13 -28.79 -0.71 -11.08
CA PHE A 13 -28.17 0.01 -9.96
C PHE A 13 -27.20 -0.86 -9.14
N PHE A 14 -27.47 -2.18 -9.02
CA PHE A 14 -26.58 -3.14 -8.36
C PHE A 14 -25.53 -3.78 -9.30
N LYS A 15 -25.58 -3.49 -10.61
CA LYS A 15 -24.54 -3.88 -11.58
C LYS A 15 -23.60 -2.71 -11.82
N GLY A 16 -22.51 -2.68 -11.06
CA GLY A 16 -21.25 -2.27 -11.66
C GLY A 16 -20.60 -1.00 -11.14
N THR A 17 -20.28 -0.95 -9.85
CA THR A 17 -18.87 -0.71 -9.53
C THR A 17 -18.18 -2.07 -9.66
N VAL A 18 -18.00 -2.51 -10.91
CA VAL A 18 -17.07 -3.59 -11.17
C VAL A 18 -15.74 -2.98 -10.75
N TYR A 19 -15.25 -3.30 -9.54
CA TYR A 19 -13.81 -3.23 -9.26
C TYR A 19 -13.17 -3.78 -10.52
N SER A 20 -12.48 -2.93 -11.28
CA SER A 20 -12.01 -3.32 -12.60
C SER A 20 -11.25 -4.62 -12.38
N LYS A 21 -11.77 -5.73 -12.91
CA LYS A 21 -11.18 -7.08 -12.76
C LYS A 21 -9.75 -7.14 -13.31
N SER A 22 -9.27 -6.03 -13.83
CA SER A 22 -8.03 -5.80 -14.53
C SER A 22 -7.10 -4.79 -13.84
N ASP A 23 -7.29 -4.32 -12.60
CA ASP A 23 -6.28 -3.46 -11.95
C ASP A 23 -4.92 -4.19 -11.92
N PRO A 24 -3.92 -3.73 -12.74
CA PRO A 24 -2.65 -4.41 -12.84
C PRO A 24 -1.83 -4.27 -11.55
N TYR A 25 -1.99 -3.17 -10.81
CA TYR A 25 -1.28 -2.92 -9.57
C TYR A 25 -1.82 -3.75 -8.41
N TYR A 26 -3.11 -4.09 -8.41
CA TYR A 26 -3.64 -5.06 -7.45
C TYR A 26 -2.98 -6.44 -7.63
N ARG A 27 -2.94 -6.94 -8.88
CA ARG A 27 -2.30 -8.22 -9.19
C ARG A 27 -0.81 -8.18 -8.90
N LYS A 28 -0.12 -7.12 -9.34
CA LYS A 28 1.31 -6.92 -9.09
C LYS A 28 1.61 -6.89 -7.59
N ALA A 29 0.84 -6.15 -6.80
CA ALA A 29 1.01 -6.09 -5.34
C ALA A 29 0.88 -7.47 -4.70
N LYS A 30 -0.10 -8.27 -5.13
CA LYS A 30 -0.27 -9.64 -4.64
C LYS A 30 0.89 -10.55 -5.03
N CYS A 31 1.38 -10.47 -6.26
CA CYS A 31 2.53 -11.24 -6.72
C CYS A 31 3.82 -10.87 -5.97
N GLU A 32 4.02 -9.58 -5.67
CA GLU A 32 5.20 -9.06 -4.97
C GLU A 32 5.06 -9.08 -3.43
N GLY A 33 3.94 -9.57 -2.89
CA GLY A 33 3.74 -9.71 -1.45
C GLY A 33 3.39 -8.41 -0.70
N PHE A 34 3.02 -7.34 -1.40
CA PHE A 34 2.50 -6.12 -0.78
C PHE A 34 1.06 -6.32 -0.28
N ARG A 35 0.77 -5.77 0.90
CA ARG A 35 -0.58 -5.87 1.52
C ARG A 35 -1.66 -5.14 0.71
N ALA A 36 -1.29 -4.08 -0.02
CA ALA A 36 -2.17 -3.24 -0.82
C ALA A 36 -1.42 -2.60 -1.99
N ARG A 37 -2.17 -2.26 -3.05
CA ARG A 37 -1.66 -1.60 -4.25
C ARG A 37 -1.14 -0.17 -4.01
N SER A 38 -1.43 0.43 -2.84
CA SER A 38 -0.94 1.76 -2.48
C SER A 38 0.58 1.81 -2.34
N ALA A 39 1.27 0.68 -2.12
CA ALA A 39 2.73 0.59 -2.10
C ALA A 39 3.38 1.25 -3.34
N TYR A 40 2.80 1.03 -4.52
CA TYR A 40 3.35 1.58 -5.77
C TYR A 40 3.30 3.09 -5.84
N LYS A 41 2.36 3.75 -5.15
CA LYS A 41 2.33 5.22 -5.11
C LYS A 41 3.59 5.77 -4.44
N LEU A 42 3.97 5.16 -3.31
CA LEU A 42 5.16 5.59 -2.57
C LEU A 42 6.44 5.24 -3.34
N LEU A 43 6.49 4.05 -3.97
CA LEU A 43 7.63 3.66 -4.80
C LEU A 43 7.84 4.60 -6.00
N GLN A 44 6.76 4.99 -6.69
CA GLN A 44 6.83 5.94 -7.81
C GLN A 44 7.26 7.34 -7.36
N VAL A 45 6.77 7.80 -6.20
CA VAL A 45 7.18 9.08 -5.62
C VAL A 45 8.66 9.04 -5.21
N ASP A 46 9.14 7.93 -4.64
CA ASP A 46 10.56 7.76 -4.33
C ASP A 46 11.42 7.73 -5.60
N GLU A 47 10.95 7.09 -6.67
CA GLU A 47 11.65 7.05 -7.97
C GLU A 47 11.82 8.45 -8.59
N GLU A 48 10.79 9.30 -8.52
CA GLU A 48 10.84 10.66 -9.08
C GLU A 48 11.65 11.64 -8.21
N PHE A 49 11.51 11.55 -6.88
CA PHE A 49 12.01 12.56 -5.95
C PHE A 49 13.18 12.11 -5.07
N SER A 50 13.63 10.84 -5.20
CA SER A 50 14.66 10.25 -4.32
C SER A 50 14.32 10.43 -2.84
N LEU A 51 13.05 10.20 -2.49
CA LEU A 51 12.45 10.57 -1.20
C LEU A 51 13.20 9.98 0.01
N PHE A 52 13.76 8.77 -0.13
CA PHE A 52 14.44 8.08 0.98
C PHE A 52 15.94 8.36 1.09
N SER A 53 16.52 9.20 0.21
CA SER A 53 17.94 9.53 0.26
C SER A 53 18.31 10.23 1.57
N GLY A 54 19.21 9.62 2.35
CA GLY A 54 19.65 10.14 3.65
C GLY A 54 18.61 10.09 4.77
N VAL A 55 17.46 9.44 4.55
CA VAL A 55 16.43 9.28 5.57
C VAL A 55 16.82 8.18 6.54
N THR A 56 16.87 8.52 7.82
CA THR A 56 17.12 7.56 8.91
C THR A 56 15.88 7.31 9.75
N ARG A 57 14.89 8.19 9.69
CA ARG A 57 13.68 8.11 10.51
C ARG A 57 12.45 8.37 9.65
N ALA A 58 11.48 7.48 9.76
CA ALA A 58 10.22 7.60 9.04
C ALA A 58 9.04 7.31 9.97
N VAL A 59 7.97 8.08 9.80
CA VAL A 59 6.70 7.86 10.50
C VAL A 59 5.61 7.65 9.47
N ASP A 60 4.93 6.51 9.55
CA ASP A 60 3.79 6.14 8.70
C ASP A 60 2.50 6.30 9.53
N LEU A 61 1.69 7.30 9.18
CA LEU A 61 0.44 7.61 9.88
C LEU A 61 -0.75 7.04 9.11
N CYS A 62 -1.73 6.51 9.84
CA CYS A 62 -2.84 5.74 9.26
C CYS A 62 -2.30 4.54 8.47
N ALA A 63 -1.37 3.83 9.09
CA ALA A 63 -0.57 2.82 8.41
C ALA A 63 -1.39 1.60 7.99
N ALA A 64 -2.48 1.24 8.66
CA ALA A 64 -3.20 -0.01 8.41
C ALA A 64 -3.72 -0.06 6.96
N PRO A 65 -3.47 -1.16 6.20
CA PRO A 65 -2.92 -2.45 6.60
C PRO A 65 -1.38 -2.56 6.62
N GLY A 66 -0.63 -1.52 6.23
CA GLY A 66 0.83 -1.43 6.42
C GLY A 66 1.67 -1.48 5.15
N SER A 67 1.10 -1.20 3.97
CA SER A 67 1.83 -1.34 2.70
C SER A 67 2.93 -0.29 2.49
N TRP A 68 2.76 0.91 3.03
CA TRP A 68 3.81 1.93 3.00
C TRP A 68 4.91 1.61 4.00
N SER A 69 4.55 1.13 5.19
CA SER A 69 5.50 0.55 6.16
C SER A 69 6.36 -0.58 5.56
N GLN A 70 5.79 -1.45 4.71
CA GLN A 70 6.57 -2.47 3.99
C GLN A 70 7.60 -1.83 3.04
N VAL A 71 7.18 -0.83 2.26
CA VAL A 71 8.08 -0.09 1.36
C VAL A 71 9.19 0.59 2.15
N LEU A 72 8.87 1.28 3.25
CA LEU A 72 9.85 1.92 4.13
C LEU A 72 10.85 0.91 4.68
N SER A 73 10.38 -0.26 5.15
CA SER A 73 11.26 -1.31 5.64
C SER A 73 12.20 -1.83 4.56
N ASN A 74 11.73 -1.96 3.31
CA ASN A 74 12.56 -2.45 2.21
C ASN A 74 13.56 -1.40 1.70
N LYS A 75 13.25 -0.11 1.84
CA LYS A 75 14.06 0.99 1.32
C LYS A 75 15.08 1.52 2.32
N LEU A 76 14.77 1.47 3.61
CA LEU A 76 15.62 2.02 4.67
C LEU A 76 16.51 0.95 5.34
N TYR A 77 16.24 -0.33 5.12
CA TYR A 77 17.10 -1.43 5.54
C TYR A 77 17.60 -2.17 4.29
N ASP A 78 18.88 -2.01 3.96
CA ASP A 78 19.50 -2.60 2.75
C ASP A 78 19.68 -4.12 2.87
N SER A 79 19.82 -4.66 4.08
CA SER A 79 19.93 -6.09 4.35
C SER A 79 19.29 -6.50 5.68
N ASP A 80 18.96 -7.79 5.85
CA ASP A 80 18.46 -8.32 7.13
C ASP A 80 19.46 -8.15 8.27
N GLU A 81 20.76 -8.14 7.95
CA GLU A 81 21.82 -7.98 8.94
C GLU A 81 22.06 -6.53 9.32
N GLU A 82 21.93 -5.60 8.36
CA GLU A 82 21.84 -4.17 8.68
C GLU A 82 20.54 -3.84 9.39
N ARG A 83 19.43 -4.54 9.14
CA ARG A 83 18.20 -4.35 9.89
C ARG A 83 18.40 -4.67 11.37
N LYS A 84 19.05 -5.79 11.68
CA LYS A 84 19.41 -6.17 13.06
C LYS A 84 20.43 -5.20 13.66
N ALA A 85 21.46 -4.81 12.91
CA ALA A 85 22.48 -3.88 13.38
C ALA A 85 21.97 -2.44 13.55
N ALA A 86 21.08 -1.96 12.67
CA ALA A 86 20.43 -0.66 12.74
C ALA A 86 19.41 -0.61 13.87
N GLN A 87 18.74 -1.72 14.17
CA GLN A 87 17.90 -1.84 15.36
C GLN A 87 18.73 -1.81 16.65
N ALA A 88 19.92 -2.42 16.67
CA ALA A 88 20.83 -2.41 17.81
C ALA A 88 21.52 -1.05 18.03
N SER A 89 21.92 -0.37 16.94
CA SER A 89 22.54 0.96 17.00
C SER A 89 21.53 2.11 17.08
N GLY A 90 20.26 1.84 16.79
CA GLY A 90 19.19 2.85 16.76
C GLY A 90 19.30 3.85 15.60
N ASN A 91 20.14 3.58 14.61
CA ASN A 91 20.46 4.54 13.56
C ASN A 91 19.29 4.72 12.57
N VAL A 92 18.56 3.65 12.26
CA VAL A 92 17.35 3.71 11.40
C VAL A 92 16.11 3.27 12.17
N LYS A 93 15.09 4.13 12.22
CA LYS A 93 13.86 3.89 12.97
C LYS A 93 12.61 4.22 12.17
N ILE A 94 11.77 3.23 11.97
CA ILE A 94 10.45 3.36 11.33
C ILE A 94 9.39 3.19 12.41
N VAL A 95 8.44 4.11 12.47
CA VAL A 95 7.29 4.04 13.38
C VAL A 95 6.02 4.10 12.55
N SER A 96 5.19 3.07 12.62
CA SER A 96 3.88 3.05 11.97
C SER A 96 2.77 3.12 13.02
N VAL A 97 1.82 4.03 12.83
CA VAL A 97 0.76 4.33 13.78
C VAL A 97 -0.58 4.25 13.08
N ASP A 98 -1.52 3.55 13.72
CA ASP A 98 -2.91 3.45 13.29
C ASP A 98 -3.82 3.27 14.52
N LEU A 99 -5.11 3.56 14.38
CA LEU A 99 -6.13 3.42 15.42
C LEU A 99 -7.04 2.19 15.21
N GLN A 100 -6.96 1.54 14.05
CA GLN A 100 -7.80 0.41 13.65
C GLN A 100 -7.68 -0.84 14.53
#